data_AF-D9WTK8-F1
#
_entry.id   AF-D9WTK8-F1
#
_cell.length_a   1.000
_cell.length_b   1.000
_cell.length_c   1.000
_cell.angle_alpha   90.00
_cell.angle_beta   90.00
_cell.angle_gamma   90.00
#
_symmetry.space_group_name_H-M   'P 1'
#
loop_
_entity.id
_entity.type
_entity.pdbx_description
1 polymer ?
#
loop_
_entity_poly.entity_id
_entity_poly.type
_entity_poly.pdbx_seq_one_letter_code
_entity_poly.pdbx_strand_id
1 'polypeptide(L)'
;TVLDAFDQLAGGLATSILAVVMLVWLTAVAVACLVGVGLFLVPATLRGLRAVANRERARLSRWGTEILVPEPGPRRLRAAVADPVVRREVRWLVCHATAGLLIALTGLTLPLSAATDATFPLWWRLVPPEEAAPSPVPLWIVHDWPGAFAVCLLGLGWIAVVAGVAPGLAWLQAWPGRRLLAAA
;
A
#
# COMPACT_ATOMS: atom_id res chain seq x y z
N THR A 1 -0.43 2.63 18.76
CA THR A 1 -0.27 1.22 19.19
C THR A 1 0.06 0.36 17.98
N VAL A 2 0.42 -0.92 18.17
CA VAL A 2 0.63 -1.86 17.04
C VAL A 2 -0.67 -2.03 16.23
N LEU A 3 -1.82 -2.04 16.90
CA LEU A 3 -3.13 -2.10 16.26
C LEU A 3 -3.38 -0.88 15.36
N ASP A 4 -3.08 0.33 15.84
CA ASP A 4 -3.20 1.56 15.03
C ASP A 4 -2.30 1.52 13.78
N ALA A 5 -1.12 0.88 13.89
CA ALA A 5 -0.24 0.71 12.74
C ALA A 5 -0.86 -0.20 11.69
N PHE A 6 -1.51 -1.29 12.10
CA PHE A 6 -2.26 -2.15 11.18
C PHE A 6 -3.47 -1.45 10.55
N ASP A 7 -4.23 -0.69 11.33
CA ASP A 7 -5.34 0.11 10.79
C ASP A 7 -4.86 1.15 9.76
N GLN A 8 -3.71 1.77 10.02
CA GLN A 8 -3.06 2.67 9.07
C GLN A 8 -2.61 1.95 7.79
N LEU A 9 -1.99 0.77 7.91
CA LEU A 9 -1.56 -0.06 6.77
C LEU A 9 -2.77 -0.55 5.94
N ALA A 10 -3.85 -0.98 6.60
CA ALA A 10 -5.08 -1.44 5.95
C ALA A 10 -5.80 -0.30 5.22
N GLY A 11 -5.94 0.88 5.86
CA GLY A 11 -6.44 2.07 5.18
C GLY A 11 -5.52 2.51 4.04
N GLY A 12 -4.21 2.32 4.22
CA GLY A 12 -3.18 2.48 3.21
C GLY A 12 -3.39 1.59 1.98
N LEU A 13 -3.61 0.29 2.19
CA LEU A 13 -3.88 -0.68 1.12
C LEU A 13 -5.05 -0.25 0.24
N ALA A 14 -6.17 0.16 0.83
CA ALA A 14 -7.35 0.59 0.08
C ALA A 14 -7.05 1.77 -0.86
N THR A 15 -6.28 2.74 -0.39
CA THR A 15 -5.84 3.87 -1.22
C THR A 15 -4.74 3.52 -2.22
N SER A 16 -3.87 2.55 -1.93
CA SER A 16 -2.88 2.04 -2.87
C SER A 16 -3.55 1.30 -4.03
N ILE A 17 -4.59 0.50 -3.77
CA ILE A 17 -5.42 -0.12 -4.82
C ILE A 17 -6.07 0.96 -5.69
N LEU A 18 -6.66 1.98 -5.07
CA LEU A 18 -7.24 3.11 -5.80
C LEU A 18 -6.19 3.86 -6.64
N ALA A 19 -4.98 4.01 -6.10
CA ALA A 19 -3.87 4.61 -6.83
C ALA A 19 -3.43 3.77 -8.04
N VAL A 20 -3.41 2.44 -7.92
CA VAL A 20 -3.14 1.54 -9.06
C VAL A 20 -4.20 1.70 -10.14
N VAL A 21 -5.48 1.65 -9.78
CA VAL A 21 -6.59 1.82 -10.75
C VAL A 21 -6.48 3.17 -11.46
N MET A 22 -6.23 4.24 -10.70
CA MET A 22 -6.07 5.58 -11.26
C MET A 22 -4.81 5.72 -12.12
N LEU A 23 -3.71 5.03 -11.78
CA LEU A 23 -2.48 5.02 -12.58
C LEU A 23 -2.70 4.29 -13.91
N VAL A 24 -3.38 3.14 -13.91
CA VAL A 24 -3.75 2.41 -15.13
C VAL A 24 -4.65 3.28 -16.01
N TRP A 25 -5.66 3.92 -15.44
CA TRP A 25 -6.54 4.83 -16.17
C TRP A 25 -5.78 6.03 -16.75
N LEU A 26 -4.92 6.68 -15.96
CA LEU A 26 -4.11 7.81 -16.41
C LEU A 26 -3.20 7.43 -17.58
N THR A 27 -2.57 6.25 -17.52
CA THR A 27 -1.76 5.71 -18.60
C THR A 27 -2.58 5.44 -19.85
N ALA A 28 -3.77 4.84 -19.73
CA ALA A 28 -4.66 4.59 -20.86
C ALA A 28 -5.07 5.90 -21.55
N VAL A 29 -5.43 6.93 -20.78
CA VAL A 29 -5.76 8.26 -21.33
C VAL A 29 -4.55 8.92 -21.98
N ALA A 30 -3.36 8.81 -21.39
CA ALA A 30 -2.12 9.33 -21.97
C ALA A 30 -1.79 8.68 -23.32
N VAL A 31 -1.98 7.36 -23.44
CA VAL A 31 -1.83 6.63 -24.71
C VAL A 31 -2.90 7.06 -25.72
N ALA A 32 -4.15 7.20 -25.31
CA ALA A 32 -5.24 7.67 -26.19
C ALA A 32 -5.04 9.12 -26.68
N CYS A 33 -4.27 9.95 -25.96
CA CYS A 33 -3.90 11.29 -26.42
C CYS A 33 -3.00 11.26 -27.67
N LEU A 34 -2.25 10.17 -27.90
CA LEU A 34 -1.40 10.04 -29.09
C LEU A 34 -2.21 10.03 -30.40
N VAL A 35 -3.48 9.64 -30.32
CA VAL A 35 -4.45 9.66 -31.43
C VAL A 35 -5.53 10.75 -31.26
N GLY A 36 -5.31 11.69 -30.33
CA GLY A 36 -6.21 12.83 -30.07
C GLY A 36 -7.45 12.53 -29.21
N VAL A 37 -7.96 11.29 -29.20
CA VAL A 37 -9.17 10.89 -28.45
C VAL A 37 -9.03 11.15 -26.94
N GLY A 38 -7.85 10.89 -26.39
CA GLY A 38 -7.59 11.06 -24.95
C GLY A 38 -7.75 12.51 -24.45
N LEU A 39 -7.60 13.52 -25.33
CA LEU A 39 -7.66 14.93 -24.96
C LEU A 39 -9.01 15.32 -24.34
N PHE A 40 -10.10 14.67 -24.77
CA PHE A 40 -11.44 14.88 -24.22
C PHE A 40 -11.60 14.33 -22.79
N LEU A 41 -10.81 13.32 -22.43
CA LEU A 41 -10.86 12.65 -21.13
C LEU A 41 -9.93 13.27 -20.09
N VAL A 42 -8.97 14.11 -20.49
CA VAL A 42 -7.99 14.70 -19.57
C VAL A 42 -8.65 15.49 -18.44
N PRO A 43 -9.65 16.37 -18.66
CA PRO A 43 -10.27 17.12 -17.55
C PRO A 43 -10.94 16.21 -16.51
N ALA A 44 -11.59 15.13 -16.95
CA ALA A 44 -12.17 14.14 -16.04
C ALA A 44 -11.09 13.36 -15.29
N THR A 45 -10.01 12.99 -15.98
CA THR A 45 -8.87 12.26 -15.43
C THR A 45 -8.14 13.05 -14.34
N LEU A 46 -7.92 14.35 -14.56
CA LEU A 46 -7.30 15.23 -13.55
C LEU A 46 -8.21 15.43 -12.32
N ARG A 47 -9.54 15.51 -12.51
CA ARG A 47 -10.50 15.51 -11.39
C ARG A 47 -10.47 14.19 -10.61
N GLY A 48 -10.37 13.06 -11.31
CA GLY A 48 -10.19 11.74 -10.71
C GLY A 48 -8.92 11.67 -9.88
N LEU A 49 -7.78 12.07 -10.44
CA LEU A 49 -6.50 12.16 -9.72
C LEU A 49 -6.62 13.00 -8.44
N ARG A 50 -7.23 14.19 -8.53
CA ARG A 50 -7.47 15.07 -7.38
C ARG A 50 -8.36 14.41 -6.33
N ALA A 51 -9.41 13.70 -6.75
CA ALA A 51 -10.31 12.99 -5.82
C ALA A 51 -9.58 11.86 -5.07
N VAL A 52 -8.76 11.07 -5.78
CA VAL A 52 -7.93 10.02 -5.17
C VAL A 52 -6.92 10.62 -4.18
N ALA A 53 -6.23 11.69 -4.57
CA ALA A 53 -5.30 12.40 -3.70
C ALA A 53 -6.02 13.03 -2.48
N ASN A 54 -7.22 13.57 -2.64
CA ASN A 54 -7.99 14.10 -1.51
C ASN A 54 -8.43 13.01 -0.54
N ARG A 55 -8.76 11.81 -1.03
CA ARG A 55 -9.06 10.65 -0.18
C ARG A 55 -7.84 10.25 0.65
N GLU A 56 -6.65 10.31 0.05
CA GLU A 56 -5.39 10.12 0.77
C GLU A 56 -5.17 11.17 1.86
N ARG A 57 -5.34 12.45 1.54
CA ARG A 57 -5.22 13.57 2.50
C ARG A 57 -6.14 13.37 3.70
N ALA A 58 -7.40 13.02 3.44
CA ALA A 58 -8.38 12.74 4.48
C ALA A 58 -7.98 11.54 5.35
N ARG A 59 -7.38 10.49 4.76
CA ARG A 59 -6.87 9.34 5.52
C ARG A 59 -5.70 9.75 6.42
N LEU A 60 -4.71 10.46 5.87
CA LEU A 60 -3.50 10.87 6.59
C LEU A 60 -3.80 11.86 7.72
N SER A 61 -4.78 12.73 7.53
CA SER A 61 -5.22 13.71 8.54
C SER A 61 -5.84 13.07 9.79
N ARG A 62 -6.26 11.79 9.74
CA ARG A 62 -6.77 11.07 10.92
C ARG A 62 -5.67 10.69 11.91
N TRP A 63 -4.44 10.57 11.44
CA TRP A 63 -3.31 10.01 12.21
C TRP A 63 -2.13 10.98 12.32
N GLY A 64 -2.34 12.26 12.00
CA GLY A 64 -1.30 13.28 11.99
C GLY A 64 -1.85 14.66 11.68
N THR A 65 -0.96 15.58 11.34
CA THR A 65 -1.34 16.95 10.96
C THR A 65 -2.29 16.93 9.77
N GLU A 66 -3.32 17.77 9.86
CA GLU A 66 -4.28 17.94 8.78
C GLU A 66 -3.56 18.36 7.49
N ILE A 67 -3.84 17.62 6.41
CA ILE A 67 -3.34 17.94 5.08
C ILE A 67 -4.43 18.67 4.32
N LEU A 68 -4.24 19.98 4.18
CA LEU A 68 -5.20 20.86 3.50
C LEU A 68 -5.40 20.46 2.04
N VAL A 69 -6.66 20.53 1.60
CA VAL A 69 -7.02 20.36 0.19
C VAL A 69 -6.60 21.61 -0.58
N PRO A 70 -5.81 21.49 -1.66
CA PRO A 70 -5.43 22.66 -2.44
C PRO A 70 -6.63 23.23 -3.19
N GLU A 71 -6.59 24.54 -3.43
CA GLU A 71 -7.59 25.28 -4.21
C GLU A 71 -7.86 24.64 -5.60
N PRO A 72 -9.05 24.88 -6.19
CA PRO A 72 -9.37 24.40 -7.52
C PRO A 72 -8.31 24.82 -8.55
N GLY A 73 -7.80 23.84 -9.30
CA GLY A 73 -6.80 24.06 -10.33
C GLY A 73 -7.32 24.92 -11.51
N PRO A 74 -6.42 25.42 -12.36
CA PRO A 74 -6.77 26.29 -13.47
C PRO A 74 -7.71 25.60 -14.48
N ARG A 75 -8.69 26.35 -14.99
CA ARG A 75 -9.74 25.82 -15.91
C ARG A 75 -9.22 25.44 -17.30
N ARG A 76 -8.07 25.98 -17.71
CA ARG A 76 -7.48 25.71 -19.03
C ARG A 76 -6.59 24.47 -18.96
N LEU A 77 -6.79 23.54 -19.90
CA LEU A 77 -6.07 22.27 -19.96
C LEU A 77 -4.54 22.42 -19.90
N ARG A 78 -3.99 23.33 -20.71
CA ARG A 78 -2.54 23.60 -20.76
C ARG A 78 -2.01 24.08 -19.40
N ALA A 79 -2.76 24.92 -18.70
CA ALA A 79 -2.39 25.40 -17.37
C ALA A 79 -2.52 24.29 -16.31
N ALA A 80 -3.53 23.43 -16.42
CA ALA A 80 -3.74 22.31 -15.50
C ALA A 80 -2.62 21.26 -15.59
N VAL A 81 -2.12 20.96 -16.80
CA VAL A 81 -0.99 20.03 -16.98
C VAL A 81 0.33 20.62 -16.47
N ALA A 82 0.51 21.94 -16.57
CA ALA A 82 1.68 22.64 -16.06
C ALA A 82 1.64 22.91 -14.54
N ASP A 83 0.50 22.68 -13.90
CA ASP A 83 0.29 22.96 -12.47
C ASP A 83 1.25 22.13 -11.60
N PRO A 84 2.09 22.77 -10.75
CA PRO A 84 2.97 22.08 -9.82
C PRO A 84 2.24 21.10 -8.90
N VAL A 85 0.98 21.40 -8.52
CA VAL A 85 0.17 20.52 -7.67
C VAL A 85 -0.15 19.22 -8.41
N VAL A 86 -0.57 19.30 -9.67
CA VAL A 86 -0.85 18.11 -10.49
C VAL A 86 0.40 17.24 -10.64
N ARG A 87 1.56 17.86 -10.87
CA ARG A 87 2.84 17.12 -10.97
C ARG A 87 3.18 16.38 -9.67
N ARG A 88 2.93 16.99 -8.52
CA ARG A 88 3.14 16.34 -7.21
C ARG A 88 2.13 15.22 -6.96
N GLU A 89 0.88 15.39 -7.36
CA GLU A 89 -0.16 14.36 -7.26
C GLU A 89 0.15 13.15 -8.15
N VAL A 90 0.64 13.37 -9.38
CA VAL A 90 1.10 12.28 -10.25
C VAL A 90 2.31 11.54 -9.65
N ARG A 91 3.30 12.27 -9.13
CA ARG A 91 4.46 11.65 -8.45
C ARG A 91 4.03 10.82 -7.25
N TRP A 92 3.12 11.36 -6.43
CA TRP A 92 2.54 10.64 -5.31
C TRP A 92 1.83 9.38 -5.78
N LEU A 93 1.01 9.47 -6.82
CA LEU A 93 0.25 8.35 -7.36
C LEU A 93 1.18 7.19 -7.73
N VAL A 94 2.27 7.47 -8.46
CA VAL A 94 3.25 6.45 -8.86
C VAL A 94 3.91 5.82 -7.63
N CYS A 95 4.39 6.62 -6.68
CA CYS A 95 5.01 6.10 -5.45
C CYS A 95 4.03 5.25 -4.62
N HIS A 96 2.78 5.70 -4.48
CA HIS A 96 1.79 5.05 -3.62
C HIS A 96 1.19 3.79 -4.24
N ALA A 97 1.02 3.77 -5.58
CA ALA A 97 0.61 2.60 -6.33
C ALA A 97 1.68 1.49 -6.33
N THR A 98 2.96 1.86 -6.19
CA THR A 98 4.08 0.90 -6.21
C THR A 98 4.57 0.60 -4.79
N ALA A 99 5.44 1.44 -4.23
CA ALA A 99 6.02 1.25 -2.90
C ALA A 99 4.95 1.21 -1.81
N GLY A 100 3.92 2.06 -1.91
CA GLY A 100 2.83 2.07 -0.93
C GLY A 100 2.05 0.74 -0.91
N LEU A 101 1.76 0.18 -2.08
CA LEU A 101 1.12 -1.13 -2.21
C LEU A 101 2.01 -2.24 -1.65
N LEU A 102 3.29 -2.23 -2.01
CA LEU A 102 4.26 -3.25 -1.59
C LEU A 102 4.39 -3.27 -0.05
N ILE A 103 4.54 -2.09 0.56
CA ILE A 103 4.59 -1.94 2.02
C ILE A 103 3.30 -2.42 2.68
N ALA A 104 2.13 -2.07 2.14
CA ALA A 104 0.85 -2.48 2.70
C ALA A 104 0.65 -4.00 2.63
N LEU A 105 0.96 -4.61 1.48
CA LEU A 105 0.87 -6.06 1.31
C LEU A 105 1.84 -6.79 2.23
N THR A 106 3.11 -6.39 2.28
CA THR A 106 4.10 -6.99 3.21
C THR A 106 3.67 -6.81 4.67
N GLY A 107 3.25 -5.61 5.05
CA GLY A 107 2.80 -5.30 6.40
C GLY A 107 1.59 -6.10 6.86
N LEU A 108 0.70 -6.51 5.95
CA LEU A 108 -0.51 -7.29 6.27
C LEU A 108 -0.34 -8.80 6.10
N THR A 109 0.54 -9.25 5.20
CA THR A 109 0.79 -10.69 4.95
C THR A 109 1.76 -11.31 5.94
N LEU A 110 2.77 -10.55 6.40
CA LEU A 110 3.74 -11.05 7.39
C LEU A 110 3.10 -11.46 8.72
N PRO A 111 2.18 -10.69 9.35
CA PRO A 111 1.51 -11.11 10.57
C PRO A 111 0.68 -12.39 10.39
N LEU A 112 0.01 -12.54 9.24
CA LEU A 112 -0.76 -13.74 8.92
C LEU A 112 0.14 -14.96 8.79
N SER A 113 1.28 -14.80 8.09
CA SER A 113 2.28 -15.86 7.95
C SER A 113 2.88 -16.23 9.31
N ALA A 114 3.20 -15.23 10.12
CA ALA A 114 3.74 -15.44 11.47
C ALA A 114 2.75 -16.14 12.41
N ALA A 115 1.46 -15.81 12.33
CA ALA A 115 0.41 -16.49 13.10
C ALA A 115 0.18 -17.94 12.62
N THR A 116 0.26 -18.16 11.30
CA THR A 116 0.19 -19.49 10.67
C THR A 116 1.32 -20.37 11.20
N ASP A 117 2.56 -19.85 11.17
CA ASP A 117 3.74 -20.54 11.68
C ASP A 117 3.69 -20.74 13.21
N ALA A 118 3.27 -19.74 13.97
CA ALA A 118 3.13 -19.84 15.43
C ALA A 118 2.10 -20.90 15.88
N THR A 119 1.17 -21.27 15.00
CA THR A 119 0.16 -22.31 15.25
C THR A 119 0.47 -23.62 14.52
N PHE A 120 1.61 -23.71 13.83
CA PHE A 120 2.01 -24.85 12.99
C PHE A 120 1.88 -26.23 13.66
N PRO A 121 2.27 -26.44 14.93
CA PRO A 121 2.11 -27.73 15.61
C PRO A 121 0.67 -28.24 15.68
N LEU A 122 -0.33 -27.35 15.56
CA LEU A 122 -1.75 -27.70 15.64
C LEU A 122 -2.30 -28.27 14.33
N TRP A 123 -1.68 -27.95 13.18
CA TRP A 123 -2.29 -28.23 11.87
C TRP A 123 -1.34 -28.88 10.84
N TRP A 124 -0.02 -28.96 11.09
CA TRP A 124 0.95 -29.43 10.09
C TRP A 124 0.72 -30.84 9.51
N ARG A 125 0.00 -31.71 10.22
CA ARG A 125 -0.36 -33.06 9.73
C ARG A 125 -1.62 -33.10 8.87
N LEU A 126 -2.33 -31.98 8.75
CA LEU A 126 -3.57 -31.88 7.97
C LEU A 126 -3.30 -31.49 6.51
N VAL A 127 -2.11 -30.99 6.21
CA VAL A 127 -1.66 -30.61 4.86
C VAL A 127 -0.84 -31.74 4.24
N PRO A 128 -0.76 -31.81 2.89
CA PRO A 128 0.15 -32.74 2.22
C PRO A 128 1.59 -32.58 2.74
N PRO A 129 2.36 -33.68 2.89
CA PRO A 129 3.72 -33.62 3.43
C PRO A 129 4.64 -32.65 2.67
N GLU A 130 4.47 -32.51 1.37
CA GLU A 130 5.21 -31.60 0.49
C GLU A 130 4.91 -30.10 0.74
N GLU A 131 3.77 -29.79 1.38
CA GLU A 131 3.34 -28.44 1.72
C GLU A 131 3.60 -28.06 3.19
N ALA A 132 4.02 -29.03 4.01
CA ALA A 132 4.31 -28.82 5.43
C ALA A 132 5.64 -28.07 5.63
N ALA A 133 5.67 -26.78 5.33
CA ALA A 133 6.85 -25.92 5.38
C ALA A 133 6.57 -24.58 6.08
N PRO A 134 7.61 -23.86 6.57
CA PRO A 134 7.46 -22.51 7.11
C PRO A 134 6.89 -21.51 6.09
N SER A 135 6.19 -20.48 6.58
CA SER A 135 5.61 -19.40 5.78
C SER A 135 6.27 -18.05 6.09
N PRO A 136 6.39 -17.10 5.14
CA PRO A 136 5.98 -17.18 3.73
C PRO A 136 7.02 -17.85 2.81
N VAL A 137 8.20 -18.16 3.34
CA VAL A 137 9.28 -18.79 2.56
C VAL A 137 9.44 -20.24 3.01
N PRO A 138 9.19 -21.23 2.13
CA PRO A 138 9.28 -22.64 2.47
C PRO A 138 10.76 -23.07 2.55
N LEU A 139 11.40 -22.76 3.70
CA LEU A 139 12.83 -22.98 3.92
C LEU A 139 13.21 -24.47 4.02
N TRP A 140 12.33 -25.29 4.59
CA TRP A 140 12.48 -26.75 4.67
C TRP A 140 11.11 -27.43 4.80
N ILE A 141 11.06 -28.73 4.49
CA ILE A 141 9.86 -29.55 4.69
C ILE A 141 9.92 -30.20 6.08
N VAL A 142 8.84 -30.13 6.82
CA VAL A 142 8.70 -30.67 8.18
C VAL A 142 8.19 -32.10 8.13
N HIS A 143 8.94 -32.99 8.76
CA HIS A 143 8.58 -34.42 8.84
C HIS A 143 8.34 -34.91 10.28
N ASP A 144 8.62 -34.08 11.28
CA ASP A 144 8.60 -34.47 12.68
C ASP A 144 8.13 -33.34 13.62
N TRP A 145 7.90 -33.71 14.89
CA TRP A 145 7.47 -32.77 15.93
C TRP A 145 8.53 -31.70 16.27
N PRO A 146 9.83 -32.04 16.41
CA PRO A 146 10.86 -31.02 16.60
C PRO A 146 10.86 -29.95 15.50
N GLY A 147 10.74 -30.36 14.23
CA GLY A 147 10.60 -29.43 13.11
C GLY A 147 9.35 -28.55 13.24
N ALA A 148 8.21 -29.13 13.62
CA ALA A 148 6.98 -28.36 13.81
C ALA A 148 7.09 -27.31 14.94
N PHE A 149 7.74 -27.65 16.05
CA PHE A 149 8.01 -26.69 17.12
C PHE A 149 9.06 -25.64 16.74
N ALA A 150 10.02 -25.98 15.88
CA ALA A 150 10.96 -25.00 15.32
C ALA A 150 10.24 -23.95 14.46
N VAL A 151 9.27 -24.37 13.63
CA VAL A 151 8.41 -23.44 12.87
C VAL A 151 7.58 -22.56 13.81
N CYS A 152 7.01 -23.14 14.86
CA CYS A 152 6.29 -22.38 15.89
C CYS A 152 7.15 -21.27 16.50
N LEU A 153 8.36 -21.61 16.93
CA LEU A 153 9.28 -20.65 17.52
C LEU A 153 9.70 -19.56 16.53
N LEU A 154 9.91 -19.93 15.26
CA LEU A 154 10.17 -18.98 14.17
C LEU A 154 8.98 -18.02 13.99
N GLY A 155 7.75 -18.52 13.97
CA GLY A 155 6.53 -17.71 13.88
C GLY A 155 6.39 -16.74 15.05
N LEU A 156 6.65 -17.17 16.28
CA LEU A 156 6.68 -16.29 17.46
C LEU A 156 7.75 -15.20 17.34
N GLY A 157 8.93 -15.56 16.83
CA GLY A 157 9.99 -14.59 16.52
C GLY A 157 9.53 -13.56 15.49
N TRP A 158 8.87 -14.00 14.42
CA TRP A 158 8.31 -13.10 13.41
C TRP A 158 7.21 -12.20 13.96
N ILE A 159 6.35 -12.67 14.87
CA ILE A 159 5.34 -11.82 15.54
C ILE A 159 6.04 -10.65 16.26
N ALA A 160 7.11 -10.92 17.00
CA ALA A 160 7.87 -9.89 17.69
C ALA A 160 8.52 -8.89 16.72
N VAL A 161 9.10 -9.38 15.62
CA VAL A 161 9.69 -8.53 14.57
C VAL A 161 8.62 -7.66 13.93
N VAL A 162 7.50 -8.24 13.49
CA VAL A 162 6.36 -7.55 12.88
C VAL A 162 5.82 -6.46 13.80
N ALA A 163 5.63 -6.78 15.10
CA ALA A 163 5.17 -5.80 16.08
C ALA A 163 6.16 -4.61 16.21
N GLY A 164 7.46 -4.88 16.14
CA GLY A 164 8.51 -3.86 16.17
C GLY A 164 8.59 -2.99 14.90
N VAL A 165 8.40 -3.58 13.71
CA VAL A 165 8.56 -2.87 12.43
C VAL A 165 7.26 -2.22 11.92
N ALA A 166 6.08 -2.70 12.34
CA ALA A 166 4.79 -2.22 11.84
C ALA A 166 4.62 -0.68 11.92
N PRO A 167 5.01 0.01 13.02
CA PRO A 167 4.94 1.48 13.06
C PRO A 167 5.85 2.15 12.02
N GLY A 168 7.04 1.58 11.78
CA GLY A 168 7.97 2.05 10.76
C GLY A 168 7.43 1.87 9.34
N LEU A 169 6.80 0.73 9.06
CA LEU A 169 6.14 0.46 7.78
C LEU A 169 4.97 1.43 7.54
N ALA A 170 4.12 1.64 8.54
CA ALA A 170 3.03 2.60 8.46
C ALA A 170 3.54 4.03 8.19
N TRP A 171 4.63 4.43 8.87
CA TRP A 171 5.28 5.72 8.62
C TRP A 171 5.86 5.83 7.20
N LEU A 172 6.58 4.80 6.74
CA LEU A 172 7.16 4.75 5.39
C LEU A 172 6.07 4.83 4.31
N GLN A 173 4.95 4.14 4.49
CA GLN A 173 3.82 4.20 3.57
C GLN A 173 3.18 5.59 3.55
N ALA A 174 3.09 6.27 4.70
CA ALA A 174 2.50 7.60 4.81
C ALA A 174 3.42 8.73 4.27
N TRP A 175 4.74 8.51 4.26
CA TRP A 175 5.73 9.54 3.98
C TRP A 175 5.58 10.21 2.60
N PRO A 176 5.39 9.48 1.47
CA PRO A 176 5.19 10.11 0.17
C PRO A 176 3.95 11.01 0.16
N GLY A 177 2.86 10.59 0.79
CA GLY A 177 1.64 11.40 0.90
C GLY A 177 1.87 12.68 1.70
N ARG A 178 2.55 12.59 2.84
CA ARG A 178 2.90 13.77 3.65
C ARG A 178 3.82 14.75 2.91
N ARG A 179 4.80 14.25 2.15
CA ARG A 179 5.75 15.11 1.42
C ARG A 179 5.19 15.69 0.13
N LEU A 180 4.41 14.91 -0.62
CA LEU A 180 3.96 15.27 -1.96
C LEU A 180 2.53 15.84 -2.00
N LEU A 181 1.70 15.58 -1.00
CA LEU A 181 0.32 16.09 -0.98
C LEU A 181 0.10 17.27 -0.02
N ALA A 182 1.03 17.54 0.90
CA ALA A 182 0.99 18.73 1.74
C ALA A 182 0.98 20.00 0.89
N ALA A 183 0.09 20.95 1.20
CA ALA A 183 0.15 22.27 0.59
C ALA A 183 1.52 22.92 0.89
N ALA A 184 2.04 23.69 -0.07
CA ALA A 184 3.17 24.58 0.17
C ALA A 184 2.61 25.91 0.69
#